data_AF-A0A953DGU5-F1
#
_entry.id   AF-A0A953DGU5-F1
#
_cell.length_a   1.000
_cell.length_b   1.000
_cell.length_c   1.000
_cell.angle_alpha   90.00
_cell.angle_beta   90.00
_cell.angle_gamma   90.00
#
_symmetry.space_group_name_H-M   'P 1'
#
loop_
_entity.id
_entity.type
_entity.pdbx_description
1 polymer ?
#
loop_
_entity_poly.entity_id
_entity_poly.type
_entity_poly.pdbx_seq_one_letter_code
_entity_poly.pdbx_strand_id
1 'polypeptide(L)'
;PPNSWPAQDVYTSPVVAVTDTGSGIPTQALPRIFDRFYRADEARRGDTGGSGLGLAIVRAIIEAHGGKIWAENVPGAGARILFTLPLL
;
A
#
# COMPACT_ATOMS: atom_id res chain seq x y z
N PRO A 1 -5.00 -24.19 -0.32
CA PRO A 1 -3.75 -23.85 0.41
C PRO A 1 -4.11 -22.99 1.65
N PRO A 2 -3.15 -22.28 2.24
CA PRO A 2 -2.84 -22.22 3.68
C PRO A 2 -3.92 -21.51 4.53
N ASN A 3 -4.72 -22.27 5.28
CA ASN A 3 -5.77 -21.76 6.16
C ASN A 3 -5.37 -21.74 7.65
N SER A 4 -4.08 -21.81 7.96
CA SER A 4 -3.55 -21.72 9.31
C SER A 4 -3.18 -20.28 9.70
N TRP A 5 -4.15 -19.37 9.62
CA TRP A 5 -4.07 -18.09 10.33
C TRP A 5 -4.59 -18.33 11.75
N PRO A 6 -3.86 -17.93 12.81
CA PRO A 6 -4.39 -18.03 14.17
C PRO A 6 -5.68 -17.20 14.25
N ALA A 7 -6.78 -17.85 14.61
CA ALA A 7 -8.12 -17.27 14.53
C ALA A 7 -8.31 -15.97 15.34
N GLN A 8 -7.39 -15.60 16.24
CA GLN A 8 -7.50 -14.40 17.07
C GLN A 8 -7.01 -13.12 16.37
N ASP A 9 -6.04 -13.22 15.45
CA ASP A 9 -5.47 -12.04 14.78
C ASP A 9 -6.33 -11.55 13.60
N VAL A 10 -7.10 -12.45 12.98
CA VAL A 10 -7.92 -12.12 11.79
C VAL A 10 -9.19 -11.35 12.17
N TYR A 11 -9.75 -11.55 13.36
CA TYR A 11 -10.95 -10.83 13.81
C TYR A 11 -10.64 -9.46 14.46
N THR A 12 -9.39 -9.19 14.82
CA THR A 12 -8.99 -7.95 15.53
C THR A 12 -8.33 -6.92 14.63
N SER A 13 -8.08 -7.22 13.35
CA SER A 13 -7.41 -6.31 12.41
C SER A 13 -7.85 -6.55 10.96
N PRO A 14 -8.99 -5.98 10.51
CA PRO A 14 -9.46 -6.16 9.15
C PRO A 14 -8.46 -5.62 8.13
N VAL A 15 -8.39 -6.27 6.96
CA VAL A 15 -7.61 -5.80 5.82
C VAL A 15 -8.48 -4.93 4.93
N VAL A 16 -8.06 -3.70 4.71
CA VAL A 16 -8.63 -2.78 3.71
C VAL A 16 -7.74 -2.81 2.48
N ALA A 17 -8.34 -2.95 1.30
CA ALA A 17 -7.62 -2.98 0.03
C ALA A 17 -8.20 -1.94 -0.93
N VAL A 18 -7.32 -1.11 -1.50
CA VAL A 18 -7.64 -0.15 -2.56
C VAL A 18 -6.92 -0.60 -3.81
N THR A 19 -7.67 -0.94 -4.86
CA THR A 19 -7.12 -1.42 -6.15
C THR A 19 -7.46 -0.43 -7.24
N ASP A 20 -6.47 -0.05 -8.04
CA ASP A 20 -6.68 0.74 -9.25
C ASP A 20 -6.64 -0.12 -10.52
N THR A 21 -6.98 0.50 -11.64
CA THR A 21 -6.98 -0.12 -12.98
C THR A 21 -5.79 0.35 -13.85
N GLY A 22 -4.70 0.83 -13.23
CA GLY A 22 -3.54 1.40 -13.90
C GLY A 22 -2.48 0.38 -14.34
N SER A 23 -1.30 0.86 -14.73
CA SER A 23 -0.18 0.00 -15.15
C SER A 23 0.48 -0.77 -14.01
N GLY A 24 0.10 -0.48 -12.75
CA GLY A 24 0.73 -1.04 -11.56
C GLY A 24 2.01 -0.30 -11.17
N ILE A 25 2.75 -0.91 -10.25
CA ILE A 25 4.00 -0.38 -9.69
C ILE A 25 5.16 -1.28 -10.14
N PRO A 26 6.27 -0.73 -10.67
CA PRO A 26 7.46 -1.54 -10.94
C PRO A 26 7.90 -2.34 -9.71
N THR A 27 8.22 -3.63 -9.86
CA THR A 27 8.51 -4.52 -8.71
C THR A 27 9.58 -3.97 -7.76
N GLN A 28 10.62 -3.35 -8.32
CA GLN A 28 11.71 -2.69 -7.57
C GLN A 28 11.28 -1.44 -6.80
N ALA A 29 10.15 -0.83 -7.19
CA ALA A 29 9.59 0.35 -6.55
C ALA A 29 8.65 -0.01 -5.38
N LEU A 30 8.02 -1.20 -5.38
CA LEU A 30 7.09 -1.65 -4.34
C LEU A 30 7.58 -1.41 -2.90
N PRO A 31 8.83 -1.75 -2.50
CA PRO A 31 9.29 -1.51 -1.14
C PRO A 31 9.55 -0.03 -0.82
N ARG A 32 9.64 0.83 -1.84
CA ARG A 32 10.08 2.23 -1.74
C ARG A 32 8.97 3.25 -1.94
N ILE A 33 7.79 2.85 -2.43
CA ILE A 33 6.69 3.79 -2.73
C ILE A 33 6.18 4.56 -1.50
N PHE A 34 6.46 4.07 -0.30
CA PHE A 34 6.12 4.72 0.96
C PHE A 34 7.24 5.60 1.52
N ASP A 35 8.39 5.66 0.84
CA ASP A 35 9.48 6.56 1.22
C ASP A 35 9.09 8.00 0.91
N ARG A 36 9.44 8.93 1.81
CA ARG A 36 9.22 10.36 1.57
C ARG A 36 9.95 10.81 0.32
N PHE A 37 9.27 11.58 -0.51
CA PHE A 37 9.80 12.15 -1.76
C PHE A 37 10.12 11.11 -2.85
N TYR A 38 9.84 9.82 -2.62
CA TYR A 38 10.06 8.80 -3.64
C TYR A 38 9.04 8.91 -4.77
N ARG A 39 9.51 8.76 -6.01
CA ARG A 39 8.69 8.72 -7.22
C ARG A 39 9.25 7.65 -8.16
N ALA A 40 8.41 6.73 -8.61
CA ALA A 40 8.78 5.78 -9.67
C ALA A 40 9.05 6.54 -10.99
N ASP A 41 9.94 6.00 -11.82
CA ASP A 41 10.42 6.63 -13.07
C ASP A 41 9.28 6.95 -14.06
N GLU A 42 8.22 6.13 -14.12
CA GLU A 42 7.01 6.39 -14.92
C GLU A 42 6.23 7.62 -14.44
N ALA A 43 6.20 7.88 -13.13
CA ALA A 43 5.51 9.03 -12.55
C ALA A 43 6.29 10.35 -12.73
N ARG A 44 7.50 10.33 -13.30
CA ARG A 44 8.29 11.54 -13.61
C ARG A 44 7.92 12.21 -14.93
N ARG A 45 7.18 11.53 -15.81
CA ARG A 45 6.85 12.04 -17.16
C ARG A 45 5.54 12.84 -17.23
N GLY A 46 4.76 12.90 -16.15
CA GLY A 46 3.50 13.66 -16.09
C GLY A 46 3.67 15.02 -15.40
N ASP A 47 3.22 16.08 -16.07
CA ASP A 47 3.28 17.50 -15.67
C ASP A 47 2.35 17.87 -14.48
N THR A 48 1.73 16.87 -13.85
CA THR A 48 0.77 16.99 -12.72
C THR A 48 1.39 16.62 -11.36
N GLY A 49 2.71 16.72 -11.25
CA GLY A 49 3.51 16.07 -10.21
C GLY A 49 3.26 16.52 -8.76
N GLY A 50 2.66 15.64 -7.96
CA GLY A 50 2.64 15.76 -6.49
C GLY A 50 4.04 15.59 -5.87
N SER A 51 4.20 16.04 -4.62
CA SER A 51 5.48 16.08 -3.88
C SER A 51 6.08 14.71 -3.51
N GLY A 52 5.41 13.59 -3.84
CA GLY A 52 5.81 12.26 -3.38
C GLY A 52 5.64 12.05 -1.87
N LEU A 53 4.78 12.83 -1.22
CA LEU A 53 4.51 12.72 0.22
C LEU A 53 3.27 11.90 0.57
N GLY A 54 2.33 11.73 -0.36
CA GLY A 54 1.02 11.13 -0.07
C GLY A 54 1.11 9.76 0.61
N LEU A 55 1.79 8.80 -0.02
CA LEU A 55 1.93 7.45 0.53
C LEU A 55 2.78 7.40 1.80
N ALA A 56 3.77 8.28 1.94
CA ALA A 56 4.56 8.39 3.16
C ALA A 56 3.73 8.90 4.35
N ILE A 57 2.81 9.85 4.10
CA ILE A 57 1.85 10.33 5.11
C ILE A 57 0.89 9.20 5.49
N VAL A 58 0.34 8.49 4.50
CA VAL A 58 -0.57 7.36 4.72
C VAL A 58 0.09 6.27 5.58
N ARG A 59 1.35 5.91 5.29
CA ARG A 59 2.12 4.97 6.11
C ARG A 59 2.27 5.45 7.55
N ALA A 60 2.66 6.71 7.74
CA ALA A 60 2.82 7.27 9.08
C ALA A 60 1.50 7.25 9.88
N ILE A 61 0.37 7.56 9.24
CA ILE A 61 -0.94 7.51 9.88
C ILE A 61 -1.28 6.08 10.29
N ILE A 62 -1.16 5.10 9.39
CA ILE A 62 -1.51 3.71 9.68
C ILE A 62 -0.61 3.11 10.77
N GLU A 63 0.70 3.34 10.70
CA GLU A 63 1.65 2.87 11.70
C GLU A 63 1.38 3.52 13.08
N ALA A 64 1.01 4.81 13.11
CA ALA A 64 0.63 5.50 14.36
C ALA A 64 -0.64 4.91 15.01
N HIS A 65 -1.52 4.27 14.23
CA HIS A 65 -2.70 3.56 14.73
C HIS A 65 -2.40 2.07 15.04
N GLY A 66 -1.13 1.64 15.02
CA GLY A 66 -0.76 0.24 15.26
C GLY A 66 -1.07 -0.70 14.09
N GLY A 67 -1.38 -0.13 12.92
CA GLY A 67 -1.66 -0.86 11.70
C GLY A 67 -0.41 -1.28 10.92
N LYS A 68 -0.63 -2.01 9.84
CA LYS A 68 0.40 -2.38 8.85
C LYS A 68 -0.05 -1.92 7.48
N ILE A 69 0.88 -1.53 6.62
CA ILE A 69 0.60 -1.14 5.23
C ILE A 69 1.60 -1.80 4.28
N TRP A 70 1.13 -2.23 3.11
CA TRP A 70 1.95 -2.77 2.05
C TRP A 70 1.31 -2.53 0.69
N ALA A 71 2.05 -2.84 -0.37
CA ALA A 71 1.59 -2.74 -1.74
C ALA A 71 1.94 -3.99 -2.53
N GLU A 72 1.09 -4.32 -3.49
CA GLU A 72 1.29 -5.39 -4.45
C GLU A 72 0.64 -5.00 -5.78
N ASN A 73 0.99 -5.71 -6.85
CA ASN A 73 0.26 -5.59 -8.11
C ASN A 73 -0.78 -6.70 -8.22
N VAL A 74 -1.93 -6.37 -8.82
CA VAL A 74 -2.97 -7.31 -9.17
C VAL A 74 -2.94 -7.56 -10.67
N PRO A 75 -2.70 -8.80 -11.12
CA PRO A 75 -2.73 -9.14 -12.54
C PRO A 75 -4.04 -8.68 -13.20
N GLY A 76 -3.95 -7.86 -14.23
CA GLY A 76 -5.10 -7.36 -14.98
C GLY A 76 -5.90 -6.23 -14.34
N ALA A 77 -5.51 -5.73 -13.16
CA ALA A 77 -6.10 -4.53 -12.56
C ALA A 77 -5.07 -3.41 -12.47
N GLY A 78 -3.99 -3.55 -11.71
CA GLY A 78 -3.05 -2.45 -11.52
C GLY A 78 -2.36 -2.56 -10.17
N ALA A 79 -2.19 -1.44 -9.48
CA ALA A 79 -1.64 -1.46 -8.12
C ALA A 79 -2.75 -1.70 -7.09
N ARG A 80 -2.37 -2.39 -6.02
CA ARG A 80 -3.20 -2.60 -4.84
C ARG A 80 -2.44 -2.19 -3.60
N ILE A 81 -2.98 -1.20 -2.89
CA ILE A 81 -2.50 -0.77 -1.58
C ILE A 81 -3.37 -1.43 -0.52
N LEU A 82 -2.74 -2.08 0.45
CA LEU A 82 -3.43 -2.79 1.52
C LEU A 82 -2.96 -2.27 2.87
N PHE A 83 -3.87 -2.24 3.83
CA PHE A 83 -3.51 -1.96 5.20
C PHE A 83 -4.44 -2.64 6.21
N THR A 84 -3.96 -2.77 7.43
CA THR A 84 -4.76 -3.18 8.60
C THR A 84 -4.85 -2.06 9.62
N LEU A 85 -5.92 -2.05 10.39
CA LEU A 85 -6.04 -1.26 11.62
C LEU A 85 -6.59 -2.16 12.72
N PRO A 86 -6.04 -2.11 13.95
CA PRO A 86 -6.61 -2.79 15.10
C PRO A 86 -8.05 -2.32 15.37
N LEU A 87 -8.95 -3.26 15.65
CA LEU A 87 -10.29 -3.00 16.16
C LEU A 87 -10.26 -2.85 17.68
N LEU A 88 -11.09 -1.94 18.20
CA LEU A 88 -11.29 -1.71 19.64
C LEU A 88 -12.14 -2.82 20.29
#